data_AF-A0A0D9VIG2-F1
#
_entry.id   AF-A0A0D9VIG2-F1
#
_cell.length_a   1.000
_cell.length_b   1.000
_cell.length_c   1.000
_cell.angle_alpha   90.00
_cell.angle_beta   90.00
_cell.angle_gamma   90.00
#
_symmetry.space_group_name_H-M   'P 1'
#
loop_
_entity.id
_entity.type
_entity.pdbx_description
1 polymer ?
#
loop_
_entity_poly.entity_id
_entity_poly.type
_entity_poly.pdbx_seq_one_letter_code
_entity_poly.pdbx_strand_id
1 'polypeptide(L)'
;MVMYGCRDDQILFNGLLFYVGYLAMPSVRRMPMWRTDGAVVTALVHAGPVEFLYYWFHRALHHHFLYSRYHSHHHASIVTEPITSVIHPFAEHMVYFTLFAIPILSTIYMGNASVMGVVAYIAYIDFMNNMGHCNFELVPRWIFQIFPPLKYLIYTPSFHSLHHTQFRTNYSLFMPFYDYIYNTMDKSSDELYENSLKGTEETPDLVHLTHMTNLQSAYHLRIGIASIASKPYSHSAWYMWTLWPLAWLSMVLAWIYGSSAFVVERIKLNKMKVQTWAIPRYNFQYGLTWERESINDLIEKAILDADMRGVKVISLGLLNQTKQLNGNGELFRQKYPKLGVRIVDGSGLATAVVLKSIPSDTKKVFLHTGTSKIARAIAMEICSRGVQVIMNEKMEYDMLKSQIPENRARYLKLSSDNIPQVWIVDNIDENKQRMAPKGTIFIPISQFPLKKVRKDCTYLSTPAMRIPEEMKNIHSCENWLPRRVMSAWHIAGILHALEGWNMHECGDDMMDAEKSWSAAIRHGFLPLTKG
;
A
#
# COMPACT_ATOMS: atom_id res chain seq x y z
N MET A 1 5.85 -19.97 23.25
CA MET A 1 5.99 -18.50 23.31
C MET A 1 7.38 -18.17 22.79
N VAL A 2 7.54 -18.13 21.47
CA VAL A 2 8.79 -17.72 20.82
C VAL A 2 8.71 -16.20 20.69
N MET A 3 9.71 -15.48 21.19
CA MET A 3 9.81 -14.03 21.00
C MET A 3 9.95 -13.77 19.50
N TYR A 4 8.84 -13.45 18.83
CA TYR A 4 8.88 -12.78 17.54
C TYR A 4 9.36 -11.36 17.82
N GLY A 5 10.68 -11.16 17.84
CA GLY A 5 11.26 -9.83 17.82
C GLY A 5 10.81 -9.15 16.53
N CYS A 6 10.26 -7.93 16.62
CA CYS A 6 10.04 -7.13 15.44
C CYS A 6 11.41 -6.90 14.77
N ARG A 7 11.48 -6.83 13.43
CA ARG A 7 12.71 -6.43 12.73
C ARG A 7 13.29 -5.13 13.31
N ASP A 8 12.40 -4.24 13.75
CA ASP A 8 12.71 -2.98 14.41
C ASP A 8 13.52 -3.19 15.72
N ASP A 9 13.20 -4.22 16.51
CA ASP A 9 13.90 -4.52 17.77
C ASP A 9 15.33 -5.00 17.50
N GLN A 10 15.53 -5.81 16.46
CA GLN A 10 16.85 -6.30 16.05
C GLN A 10 17.75 -5.14 15.57
N ILE A 11 17.18 -4.20 14.80
CA ILE A 11 17.89 -3.01 14.34
C ILE A 11 18.31 -2.14 15.54
N LEU A 12 17.40 -1.90 16.49
CA LEU A 12 17.68 -1.13 17.71
C LEU A 12 18.76 -1.81 18.57
N PHE A 13 18.67 -3.13 18.75
CA PHE A 13 19.64 -3.91 19.52
C PHE A 13 21.03 -3.86 18.88
N ASN A 14 21.14 -4.09 17.56
CA ASN A 14 22.40 -4.00 16.84
C ASN A 14 22.98 -2.58 16.90
N GLY A 15 22.14 -1.55 16.71
CA GLY A 15 22.56 -0.16 16.83
C GLY A 15 23.13 0.17 18.22
N LEU A 16 22.48 -0.30 19.28
CA LEU A 16 22.96 -0.15 20.65
C LEU A 16 24.28 -0.89 20.88
N LEU A 17 24.41 -2.13 20.39
CA LEU A 17 25.66 -2.90 20.49
C LEU A 17 26.82 -2.19 19.80
N PHE A 18 26.62 -1.67 18.58
CA PHE A 18 27.65 -0.91 17.87
C PHE A 18 28.00 0.38 18.59
N TYR A 19 27.01 1.08 19.17
CA TYR A 19 27.24 2.29 19.96
C TYR A 19 28.05 1.98 21.22
N VAL A 20 27.73 0.91 21.94
CA VAL A 20 28.50 0.44 23.10
C VAL A 20 29.92 0.06 22.67
N GLY A 21 30.08 -0.66 21.55
CA GLY A 21 31.40 -0.99 20.99
C GLY A 21 32.23 0.24 20.65
N TYR A 22 31.62 1.25 20.04
CA TYR A 22 32.23 2.56 19.76
C TYR A 22 32.67 3.28 21.05
N LEU A 23 31.86 3.22 22.10
CA LEU A 23 32.22 3.81 23.39
C LEU A 23 33.31 3.02 24.12
N ALA A 24 33.29 1.70 24.08
CA ALA A 24 34.17 0.85 24.85
C ALA A 24 35.56 0.64 24.22
N MET A 25 35.69 0.76 22.90
CA MET A 25 36.93 0.42 22.17
C MET A 25 37.59 1.65 21.54
N PRO A 26 38.70 2.17 22.10
CA PRO A 26 39.39 3.35 21.56
C PRO A 26 39.88 3.19 20.11
N SER A 27 40.18 1.96 19.69
CA SER A 27 40.57 1.65 18.30
C SER A 27 39.42 1.83 17.31
N VAL A 28 38.18 1.59 17.73
CA VAL A 28 36.98 1.80 16.90
C VAL A 28 36.72 3.30 16.70
N ARG A 29 36.96 4.12 17.73
CA ARG A 29 36.84 5.60 17.62
C ARG A 29 37.82 6.24 16.64
N ARG A 30 38.96 5.59 16.41
CA ARG A 30 40.02 6.05 15.51
C ARG A 30 39.97 5.36 14.14
N MET A 31 38.95 4.56 13.88
CA MET A 31 38.79 3.86 12.62
C MET A 31 38.54 4.87 11.48
N PRO A 32 39.26 4.77 10.35
CA PRO A 32 39.04 5.66 9.21
C PRO A 32 37.65 5.46 8.62
N MET A 33 37.11 6.50 7.99
CA MET A 33 35.78 6.44 7.36
C MET A 33 35.74 5.42 6.22
N TRP A 34 36.78 5.35 5.39
CA TRP A 34 36.86 4.42 4.26
C TRP A 34 38.27 3.88 4.07
N ARG A 35 38.37 2.60 3.69
CA ARG A 35 39.60 1.92 3.28
C ARG A 35 39.31 0.90 2.19
N THR A 36 39.87 1.11 1.01
CA THR A 36 39.65 0.23 -0.14
C THR A 36 40.28 -1.15 0.07
N ASP A 37 41.48 -1.22 0.67
CA ASP A 37 42.16 -2.48 0.96
C ASP A 37 41.36 -3.35 1.96
N GLY A 38 40.79 -2.73 2.99
CA GLY A 38 39.86 -3.40 3.91
C GLY A 38 38.57 -3.88 3.24
N ALA A 39 38.00 -3.08 2.34
CA ALA A 39 36.81 -3.47 1.58
C ALA A 39 37.08 -4.68 0.66
N VAL A 40 38.24 -4.71 -0.02
CA VAL A 40 38.67 -5.85 -0.84
C VAL A 40 38.87 -7.10 0.01
N VAL A 41 39.57 -6.99 1.15
CA VAL A 41 39.75 -8.12 2.08
C VAL A 41 38.39 -8.64 2.57
N THR A 42 37.46 -7.74 2.92
CA THR A 42 36.11 -8.12 3.35
C THR A 42 35.40 -8.95 2.27
N ALA A 43 35.44 -8.50 1.02
CA ALA A 43 34.82 -9.19 -0.10
C ALA A 43 35.44 -10.57 -0.36
N LEU A 44 36.78 -10.68 -0.31
CA LEU A 44 37.48 -11.95 -0.52
C LEU A 44 37.24 -12.94 0.61
N VAL A 45 37.29 -12.49 1.86
CA VAL A 45 37.02 -13.33 3.04
C VAL A 45 35.57 -13.80 3.05
N HIS A 46 34.64 -12.95 2.60
CA HIS A 46 33.25 -13.35 2.44
C HIS A 46 33.09 -14.42 1.34
N ALA A 47 33.53 -14.12 0.12
CA ALA A 47 33.36 -15.00 -1.05
C ALA A 47 34.06 -16.36 -0.89
N GLY A 48 35.19 -16.41 -0.16
CA GLY A 48 35.91 -17.64 0.13
C GLY A 48 35.45 -18.26 1.46
N PRO A 49 36.17 -17.99 2.58
CA PRO A 49 35.92 -18.62 3.88
C PRO A 49 34.46 -18.62 4.35
N VAL A 50 33.75 -17.49 4.30
CA VAL A 50 32.40 -17.41 4.86
C VAL A 50 31.41 -18.24 4.07
N GLU A 51 31.38 -18.08 2.74
CA GLU A 51 30.52 -18.87 1.86
C GLU A 51 30.83 -20.38 1.98
N PHE A 52 32.10 -20.76 2.01
CA PHE A 52 32.50 -22.16 2.15
C PHE A 52 32.03 -22.76 3.48
N LEU A 53 32.29 -22.08 4.60
CA LEU A 53 31.91 -22.55 5.93
C LEU A 53 30.39 -22.60 6.08
N TYR A 54 29.67 -21.59 5.57
CA TYR A 54 28.22 -21.59 5.55
C TYR A 54 27.68 -22.76 4.74
N TYR A 55 28.16 -22.97 3.51
CA TYR A 55 27.67 -24.01 2.61
C TYR A 55 27.68 -25.39 3.30
N TRP A 56 28.80 -25.74 3.92
CA TRP A 56 28.93 -27.03 4.61
C TRP A 56 28.09 -27.12 5.89
N PHE A 57 28.03 -26.04 6.66
CA PHE A 57 27.19 -25.99 7.85
C PHE A 57 25.70 -26.12 7.49
N HIS A 58 25.25 -25.36 6.51
CA HIS A 58 23.88 -25.40 6.00
C HIS A 58 23.53 -26.78 5.45
N ARG A 59 24.43 -27.40 4.66
CA ARG A 59 24.24 -28.77 4.20
C ARG A 59 24.16 -29.77 5.37
N ALA A 60 24.95 -29.58 6.42
CA ALA A 60 24.86 -30.40 7.64
C ALA A 60 23.53 -30.18 8.38
N LEU A 61 22.99 -28.96 8.42
CA LEU A 61 21.68 -28.66 8.98
C LEU A 61 20.55 -29.43 8.28
N HIS A 62 20.71 -29.80 7.00
CA HIS A 62 19.76 -30.65 6.28
C HIS A 62 19.92 -32.15 6.54
N HIS A 63 20.87 -32.55 7.38
CA HIS A 63 20.89 -33.91 7.94
C HIS A 63 19.73 -34.08 8.93
N HIS A 64 19.03 -35.22 8.85
CA HIS A 64 17.76 -35.48 9.56
C HIS A 64 17.74 -35.06 11.05
N PHE A 65 18.85 -35.28 11.77
CA PHE A 65 18.98 -34.92 13.18
C PHE A 65 18.99 -33.41 13.43
N LEU A 66 19.79 -32.65 12.67
CA LEU A 66 19.90 -31.20 12.80
C LEU A 66 18.69 -30.50 12.19
N TYR A 67 18.16 -31.03 11.09
CA TYR A 67 16.99 -30.47 10.42
C TYR A 67 15.80 -30.43 11.37
N SER A 68 15.43 -31.56 11.95
CA SER A 68 14.28 -31.66 12.86
C SER A 68 14.37 -30.80 14.13
N ARG A 69 15.57 -30.38 14.54
CA ARG A 69 15.80 -29.67 15.81
C ARG A 69 16.13 -28.19 15.64
N TYR A 70 16.80 -27.84 14.56
CA TYR A 70 17.33 -26.50 14.34
C TYR A 70 16.74 -25.85 13.08
N HIS A 71 16.72 -26.56 11.95
CA HIS A 71 16.50 -25.90 10.67
C HIS A 71 15.08 -26.06 10.09
N SER A 72 14.27 -27.01 10.58
CA SER A 72 12.92 -27.28 10.03
C SER A 72 11.95 -26.13 10.22
N HIS A 73 12.11 -25.32 11.27
CA HIS A 73 11.25 -24.15 11.51
C HIS A 73 11.50 -23.04 10.50
N HIS A 74 12.75 -22.83 10.08
CA HIS A 74 13.09 -21.90 9.00
C HIS A 74 12.38 -22.31 7.70
N HIS A 75 12.39 -23.61 7.40
CA HIS A 75 11.75 -24.25 6.25
C HIS A 75 10.23 -24.43 6.36
N ALA A 76 9.62 -24.11 7.50
CA ALA A 76 8.16 -24.14 7.64
C ALA A 76 7.48 -23.08 6.74
N SER A 77 8.23 -22.05 6.34
CA SER A 77 7.82 -21.00 5.43
C SER A 77 8.25 -21.30 4.00
N ILE A 78 7.56 -22.23 3.33
CA ILE A 78 7.86 -22.64 1.94
C ILE A 78 7.74 -21.44 0.98
N VAL A 79 6.72 -20.61 1.20
CA VAL A 79 6.59 -19.30 0.54
C VAL A 79 7.33 -18.29 1.41
N THR A 80 8.62 -18.12 1.13
CA THR A 80 9.48 -17.28 1.97
C THR A 80 8.98 -15.84 2.01
N GLU A 81 8.99 -15.24 3.20
CA GLU A 81 8.89 -13.80 3.36
C GLU A 81 10.20 -13.27 3.96
N PRO A 82 10.56 -11.97 3.81
CA PRO A 82 11.84 -11.44 4.33
C PRO A 82 12.09 -11.75 5.81
N ILE A 83 11.03 -11.87 6.62
CA ILE A 83 11.14 -12.26 8.04
C ILE A 83 11.67 -13.70 8.23
N THR A 84 11.42 -14.60 7.28
CA THR A 84 11.93 -16.00 7.28
C THR A 84 13.45 -16.02 7.38
N SER A 85 14.12 -15.01 6.80
CA SER A 85 15.58 -14.88 6.75
C SER A 85 16.25 -14.73 8.13
N VAL A 86 15.48 -14.38 9.17
CA VAL A 86 15.99 -14.18 10.54
C VAL A 86 15.41 -15.17 11.55
N ILE A 87 14.49 -16.05 11.13
CA ILE A 87 13.87 -17.04 12.01
C ILE A 87 14.74 -18.28 12.08
N HIS A 88 15.61 -18.31 13.09
CA HIS A 88 16.48 -19.44 13.40
C HIS A 88 16.50 -19.70 14.92
N PRO A 89 16.63 -20.95 15.37
CA PRO A 89 16.87 -21.22 16.78
C PRO A 89 18.19 -20.65 17.27
N PHE A 90 18.29 -20.40 18.57
CA PHE A 90 19.39 -19.67 19.20
C PHE A 90 20.80 -20.17 18.77
N ALA A 91 21.02 -21.48 18.77
CA ALA A 91 22.34 -22.03 18.42
C ALA A 91 22.71 -21.80 16.94
N GLU A 92 21.75 -21.95 16.03
CA GLU A 92 21.94 -21.66 14.60
C GLU A 92 22.23 -20.17 14.41
N HIS A 93 21.52 -19.31 15.13
CA HIS A 93 21.76 -17.86 15.12
C HIS A 93 23.17 -17.50 15.61
N MET A 94 23.69 -18.14 16.67
CA MET A 94 25.06 -17.91 17.16
C MET A 94 26.12 -18.28 16.11
N VAL A 95 25.92 -19.39 15.40
CA VAL A 95 26.84 -19.83 14.34
C VAL A 95 26.83 -18.83 13.18
N TYR A 96 25.66 -18.40 12.71
CA TYR A 96 25.56 -17.38 11.66
C TYR A 96 26.15 -16.04 12.09
N PHE A 97 25.90 -15.60 13.33
CA PHE A 97 26.49 -14.37 13.85
C PHE A 97 28.02 -14.44 13.85
N THR A 98 28.59 -15.57 14.25
CA THR A 98 30.04 -15.77 14.25
C THR A 98 30.58 -15.82 12.83
N LEU A 99 29.93 -16.52 11.90
CA LEU A 99 30.30 -16.58 10.49
C LEU A 99 30.33 -15.18 9.85
N PHE A 100 29.30 -14.36 10.06
CA PHE A 100 29.23 -13.00 9.53
C PHE A 100 30.14 -12.03 10.27
N ALA A 101 30.58 -12.33 11.49
CA ALA A 101 31.60 -11.54 12.17
C ALA A 101 33.01 -11.73 11.55
N ILE A 102 33.28 -12.85 10.85
CA ILE A 102 34.63 -13.18 10.35
C ILE A 102 35.22 -12.05 9.49
N PRO A 103 34.58 -11.50 8.43
CA PRO A 103 35.22 -10.47 7.61
C PRO A 103 35.49 -9.17 8.36
N ILE A 104 34.60 -8.79 9.29
CA ILE A 104 34.78 -7.61 10.14
C ILE A 104 35.97 -7.82 11.08
N LEU A 105 36.03 -8.96 11.76
CA LEU A 105 37.13 -9.28 12.68
C LEU A 105 38.47 -9.43 11.95
N SER A 106 38.48 -10.03 10.76
CA SER A 106 39.68 -10.14 9.91
C SER A 106 40.24 -8.77 9.55
N THR A 107 39.39 -7.82 9.15
CA THR A 107 39.86 -6.47 8.79
C THR A 107 40.30 -5.66 10.01
N ILE A 108 39.65 -5.84 11.16
CA ILE A 108 40.10 -5.24 12.43
C ILE A 108 41.48 -5.78 12.80
N TYR A 109 41.67 -7.10 12.74
CA TYR A 109 42.93 -7.77 13.05
C TYR A 109 44.06 -7.35 12.12
N MET A 110 43.79 -7.21 10.83
CA MET A 110 44.75 -6.75 9.82
C MET A 110 45.01 -5.23 9.88
N GLY A 111 44.28 -4.48 10.71
CA GLY A 111 44.43 -3.03 10.84
C GLY A 111 43.92 -2.22 9.64
N ASN A 112 43.09 -2.82 8.78
CA ASN A 112 42.56 -2.19 7.57
C ASN A 112 41.03 -1.98 7.61
N ALA A 113 40.38 -2.22 8.75
CA ALA A 113 38.96 -1.93 8.93
C ALA A 113 38.63 -0.44 8.72
N SER A 114 37.42 -0.17 8.23
CA SER A 114 36.86 1.18 8.08
C SER A 114 35.39 1.21 8.47
N VAL A 115 34.91 2.37 8.93
CA VAL A 115 33.52 2.54 9.40
C VAL A 115 32.53 2.19 8.28
N MET A 116 32.71 2.78 7.09
CA MET A 116 31.82 2.51 5.96
C MET A 116 31.97 1.08 5.42
N GLY A 117 33.14 0.44 5.56
CA GLY A 117 33.31 -0.97 5.19
C GLY A 117 32.47 -1.91 6.05
N VAL A 118 32.48 -1.70 7.37
CA VAL A 118 31.63 -2.47 8.31
C VAL A 118 30.15 -2.24 8.03
N VAL A 119 29.73 -0.98 7.89
CA VAL A 119 28.33 -0.63 7.60
C VAL A 119 27.87 -1.22 6.27
N ALA A 120 28.68 -1.10 5.21
CA ALA A 120 28.36 -1.64 3.90
C ALA A 120 28.26 -3.17 3.91
N TYR A 121 29.14 -3.85 4.65
CA TYR A 121 29.09 -5.31 4.76
C TYR A 121 27.83 -5.80 5.49
N ILE A 122 27.47 -5.18 6.62
CA ILE A 122 26.23 -5.50 7.34
C ILE A 122 25.00 -5.25 6.45
N ALA A 123 24.98 -4.10 5.76
CA ALA A 123 23.91 -3.77 4.83
C ALA A 123 23.83 -4.78 3.67
N TYR A 124 24.97 -5.26 3.17
CA TYR A 124 25.04 -6.29 2.14
C TYR A 124 24.47 -7.64 2.62
N ILE A 125 24.86 -8.11 3.82
CA ILE A 125 24.30 -9.35 4.40
C ILE A 125 22.77 -9.24 4.55
N ASP A 126 22.29 -8.14 5.14
CA ASP A 126 20.84 -7.94 5.33
C ASP A 126 20.11 -7.87 3.99
N PHE A 127 20.64 -7.09 3.03
CA PHE A 127 20.06 -6.97 1.69
C PHE A 127 19.97 -8.32 0.99
N MET A 128 21.07 -9.05 0.92
CA MET A 128 21.13 -10.33 0.21
C MET A 128 20.22 -11.36 0.85
N ASN A 129 20.19 -11.45 2.19
CA ASN A 129 19.34 -12.41 2.88
C ASN A 129 17.85 -12.07 2.70
N ASN A 130 17.47 -10.79 2.79
CA ASN A 130 16.09 -10.36 2.52
C ASN A 130 15.69 -10.57 1.05
N MET A 131 16.60 -10.32 0.10
CA MET A 131 16.37 -10.57 -1.32
C MET A 131 16.09 -12.06 -1.57
N GLY A 132 16.88 -12.96 -0.98
CA GLY A 132 16.64 -14.41 -1.12
C GLY A 132 15.28 -14.88 -0.62
N HIS A 133 14.74 -14.21 0.41
CA HIS A 133 13.51 -14.60 1.07
C HIS A 133 12.31 -13.71 0.71
N CYS A 134 12.42 -12.80 -0.27
CA CYS A 134 11.32 -11.89 -0.60
C CYS A 134 10.21 -12.54 -1.44
N ASN A 135 10.46 -13.73 -1.98
CA ASN A 135 9.53 -14.48 -2.86
C ASN A 135 9.03 -13.63 -4.04
N PHE A 136 9.89 -12.75 -4.54
CA PHE A 136 9.65 -11.91 -5.70
C PHE A 136 10.94 -11.77 -6.49
N GLU A 137 10.95 -12.20 -7.76
CA GLU A 137 12.12 -12.11 -8.60
C GLU A 137 12.36 -10.66 -9.03
N LEU A 138 13.40 -10.05 -8.47
CA LEU A 138 13.76 -8.65 -8.72
C LEU A 138 15.08 -8.50 -9.48
N VAL A 139 15.82 -9.59 -9.73
CA VAL A 139 17.10 -9.54 -10.43
C VAL A 139 16.85 -9.59 -11.94
N PRO A 140 17.05 -8.49 -12.68
CA PRO A 140 16.70 -8.45 -14.09
C PRO A 140 17.71 -9.24 -14.94
N ARG A 141 17.20 -9.86 -16.01
CA ARG A 141 17.97 -10.74 -16.90
C ARG A 141 19.22 -10.08 -17.52
N TRP A 142 19.15 -8.78 -17.81
CA TRP A 142 20.24 -8.06 -18.47
C TRP A 142 21.52 -8.05 -17.63
N ILE A 143 21.44 -8.12 -16.31
CA ILE A 143 22.62 -8.13 -15.42
C ILE A 143 23.48 -9.37 -15.69
N PHE A 144 22.85 -10.54 -15.84
CA PHE A 144 23.55 -11.78 -16.18
C PHE A 144 23.96 -11.86 -17.66
N GLN A 145 23.34 -11.08 -18.54
CA GLN A 145 23.77 -10.98 -19.93
C GLN A 145 25.02 -10.11 -20.09
N ILE A 146 25.11 -9.00 -19.34
CA ILE A 146 26.28 -8.10 -19.36
C ILE A 146 27.48 -8.75 -18.68
N PHE A 147 27.27 -9.42 -17.55
CA PHE A 147 28.35 -10.10 -16.82
C PHE A 147 27.94 -11.52 -16.42
N PRO A 148 28.05 -12.50 -17.33
CA PRO A 148 27.66 -13.90 -17.09
C PRO A 148 28.25 -14.56 -15.83
N PRO A 149 29.51 -14.28 -15.42
CA PRO A 149 30.05 -14.85 -14.19
C PRO A 149 29.27 -14.48 -12.93
N LEU A 150 28.50 -13.39 -12.95
CA LEU A 150 27.71 -12.95 -11.80
C LEU A 150 26.68 -13.97 -11.34
N LYS A 151 26.18 -14.81 -12.25
CA LYS A 151 25.26 -15.92 -11.94
C LYS A 151 25.81 -16.86 -10.86
N TYR A 152 27.13 -17.00 -10.77
CA TYR A 152 27.78 -17.85 -9.77
C TYR A 152 28.10 -17.10 -8.47
N LEU A 153 28.15 -15.76 -8.51
CA LEU A 153 28.56 -14.91 -7.40
C LEU A 153 27.37 -14.29 -6.65
N ILE A 154 26.17 -14.32 -7.22
CA ILE A 154 24.95 -13.76 -6.63
C ILE A 154 23.79 -14.68 -7.00
N TYR A 155 23.17 -15.29 -5.99
CA TYR A 155 21.93 -16.03 -6.14
C TYR A 155 20.74 -15.09 -6.33
N THR A 156 19.66 -15.62 -6.90
CA THR A 156 18.40 -14.89 -7.09
C THR A 156 17.35 -15.32 -6.05
N PRO A 157 16.32 -14.50 -5.79
CA PRO A 157 15.14 -14.91 -5.01
C PRO A 157 14.58 -16.26 -5.47
N SER A 158 14.47 -16.48 -6.78
CA SER A 158 13.98 -17.76 -7.35
C SER A 158 14.88 -18.95 -6.99
N PHE A 159 16.21 -18.76 -7.03
CA PHE A 159 17.17 -19.81 -6.71
C PHE A 159 17.01 -20.31 -5.26
N HIS A 160 16.83 -19.39 -4.31
CA HIS A 160 16.67 -19.74 -2.89
C HIS A 160 15.26 -20.16 -2.51
N SER A 161 14.24 -19.63 -3.16
CA SER A 161 12.86 -20.13 -3.01
C SER A 161 12.78 -21.62 -3.38
N LEU A 162 13.54 -22.05 -4.40
CA LEU A 162 13.62 -23.45 -4.78
C LEU A 162 14.29 -24.33 -3.70
N HIS A 163 15.28 -23.79 -2.97
CA HIS A 163 15.85 -24.45 -1.79
C HIS A 163 14.78 -24.72 -0.72
N HIS A 164 13.93 -23.72 -0.42
CA HIS A 164 12.81 -23.84 0.53
C HIS A 164 11.69 -24.78 0.05
N THR A 165 11.69 -25.15 -1.23
CA THR A 165 10.68 -26.04 -1.82
C THR A 165 11.18 -27.48 -1.96
N GLN A 166 12.44 -27.67 -2.38
CA GLN A 166 13.02 -28.99 -2.64
C GLN A 166 13.85 -29.52 -1.47
N PHE A 167 14.28 -28.64 -0.55
CA PHE A 167 15.08 -28.90 0.67
C PHE A 167 16.46 -29.52 0.47
N ARG A 168 16.73 -30.16 -0.68
CA ARG A 168 17.95 -30.95 -0.93
C ARG A 168 18.86 -30.42 -2.02
N THR A 169 18.65 -29.19 -2.43
CA THR A 169 19.36 -28.51 -3.52
C THR A 169 19.59 -27.04 -3.13
N ASN A 170 20.51 -26.35 -3.80
CA ASN A 170 20.74 -24.91 -3.65
C ASN A 170 21.11 -24.48 -2.21
N TYR A 171 22.25 -24.95 -1.68
CA TYR A 171 22.68 -24.72 -0.30
C TYR A 171 23.54 -23.47 -0.07
N SER A 172 23.96 -22.76 -1.12
CA SER A 172 24.79 -21.56 -1.02
C SER A 172 24.20 -20.53 -0.05
N LEU A 173 25.07 -19.72 0.57
CA LEU A 173 24.62 -18.53 1.27
C LEU A 173 24.16 -17.51 0.23
N PHE A 174 25.10 -16.88 -0.47
CA PHE A 174 24.81 -15.89 -1.51
C PHE A 174 25.46 -16.22 -2.85
N MET A 175 26.47 -17.09 -2.88
CA MET A 175 27.20 -17.44 -4.10
C MET A 175 26.88 -18.87 -4.55
N PRO A 176 26.04 -19.07 -5.59
CA PRO A 176 25.74 -20.38 -6.16
C PRO A 176 26.97 -21.19 -6.58
N PHE A 177 28.13 -20.53 -6.75
CA PHE A 177 29.42 -21.13 -7.05
C PHE A 177 29.67 -22.49 -6.37
N TYR A 178 29.40 -22.62 -5.06
CA TYR A 178 29.61 -23.87 -4.33
C TYR A 178 28.59 -24.95 -4.71
N ASP A 179 27.34 -24.60 -5.01
CA ASP A 179 26.34 -25.55 -5.53
C ASP A 179 26.72 -26.11 -6.90
N TYR A 180 27.35 -25.30 -7.76
CA TYR A 180 27.89 -25.76 -9.03
C TYR A 180 29.09 -26.70 -8.84
N ILE A 181 30.03 -26.35 -7.95
CA ILE A 181 31.20 -27.20 -7.65
C ILE A 181 30.79 -28.57 -7.10
N TYR A 182 29.86 -28.59 -6.16
CA TYR A 182 29.44 -29.81 -5.47
C TYR A 182 28.21 -30.48 -6.10
N ASN A 183 27.76 -29.98 -7.25
CA ASN A 183 26.63 -30.51 -8.01
C ASN A 183 25.34 -30.65 -7.17
N THR A 184 25.05 -29.63 -6.36
CA THR A 184 23.83 -29.53 -5.54
C THR A 184 22.84 -28.50 -6.09
N MET A 185 23.12 -27.91 -7.24
CA MET A 185 22.22 -26.99 -7.93
C MET A 185 21.00 -27.72 -8.51
N ASP A 186 19.80 -27.21 -8.27
CA ASP A 186 18.56 -27.79 -8.79
C ASP A 186 18.40 -27.53 -10.29
N LYS A 187 18.16 -28.58 -11.07
CA LYS A 187 18.06 -28.51 -12.54
C LYS A 187 17.00 -27.53 -13.05
N SER A 188 15.96 -27.25 -12.25
CA SER A 188 14.89 -26.32 -12.61
C SER A 188 15.20 -24.85 -12.29
N SER A 189 16.36 -24.53 -11.69
CA SER A 189 16.70 -23.17 -11.24
C SER A 189 16.62 -22.12 -12.36
N ASP A 190 17.15 -22.43 -13.55
CA ASP A 190 17.15 -21.50 -14.68
C ASP A 190 15.75 -21.31 -15.28
N GLU A 191 14.98 -22.40 -15.38
CA GLU A 191 13.60 -22.36 -15.86
C GLU A 191 12.71 -21.57 -14.91
N LEU A 192 12.84 -21.80 -13.60
CA LEU A 192 12.10 -21.06 -12.58
C LEU A 192 12.42 -19.58 -12.63
N TYR A 193 13.69 -19.20 -12.75
CA TYR A 193 14.12 -17.80 -12.89
C TYR A 193 13.45 -17.11 -14.10
N GLU A 194 13.51 -17.73 -15.28
CA GLU A 194 12.92 -17.16 -16.50
C GLU A 194 11.39 -17.10 -16.42
N ASN A 195 10.74 -18.08 -15.79
CA ASN A 195 9.28 -18.09 -15.60
C ASN A 195 8.84 -17.02 -14.57
N SER A 196 9.60 -16.84 -13.49
CA SER A 196 9.34 -15.80 -12.48
C SER A 196 9.42 -14.39 -13.06
N LEU A 197 10.35 -14.14 -14.00
CA LEU A 197 10.48 -12.85 -14.68
C LEU A 197 9.31 -12.53 -15.62
N LYS A 198 8.72 -13.55 -16.27
CA LYS A 198 7.51 -13.37 -17.09
C LYS A 198 6.29 -13.07 -16.21
N GLY A 199 6.25 -13.65 -15.01
CA GLY A 199 5.12 -13.59 -14.10
C GLY A 199 3.92 -14.42 -14.58
N THR A 200 2.99 -14.69 -13.66
CA THR A 200 1.68 -15.24 -14.02
C THR A 200 0.70 -14.08 -14.21
N GLU A 201 0.17 -13.92 -15.42
CA GLU A 201 -0.94 -12.98 -15.69
C GLU A 201 -2.20 -13.50 -15.00
N GLU A 202 -2.39 -13.10 -13.74
CA GLU A 202 -3.63 -13.34 -13.03
C GLU A 202 -4.60 -12.20 -13.36
N THR A 203 -5.62 -12.48 -14.19
CA THR A 203 -6.72 -11.56 -14.44
C THR A 203 -7.52 -11.34 -13.15
N PRO A 204 -7.56 -10.12 -12.59
CA PRO A 204 -8.44 -9.81 -11.47
C PRO A 204 -9.89 -9.64 -11.95
N ASP A 205 -10.86 -9.90 -11.08
CA ASP A 205 -12.27 -9.59 -11.35
C ASP A 205 -12.53 -8.08 -11.26
N LEU A 206 -11.83 -7.40 -10.35
CA LEU A 206 -11.95 -5.97 -10.06
C LEU A 206 -10.58 -5.31 -9.93
N VAL A 207 -10.46 -4.11 -10.49
CA VAL A 207 -9.35 -3.18 -10.23
C VAL A 207 -9.89 -1.95 -9.47
N HIS A 208 -9.22 -1.56 -8.39
CA HIS A 208 -9.41 -0.27 -7.73
C HIS A 208 -8.23 0.65 -8.05
N LEU A 209 -8.47 1.72 -8.79
CA LEU A 209 -7.45 2.66 -9.24
C LEU A 209 -7.32 3.82 -8.26
N THR A 210 -6.19 3.90 -7.56
CA THR A 210 -5.87 4.94 -6.57
C THR A 210 -4.62 5.71 -6.99
N HIS A 211 -4.13 6.60 -6.11
CA HIS A 211 -2.87 7.31 -6.29
C HIS A 211 -2.28 7.71 -4.93
N MET A 212 -1.02 8.15 -4.91
CA MET A 212 -0.38 8.61 -3.68
C MET A 212 -1.05 9.91 -3.21
N THR A 213 -1.23 10.06 -1.89
CA THR A 213 -1.90 11.25 -1.35
C THR A 213 -0.90 12.37 -1.05
N ASN A 214 0.08 12.10 -0.21
CA ASN A 214 1.17 13.01 0.10
C ASN A 214 2.51 12.26 0.03
N LEU A 215 3.63 12.99 0.17
CA LEU A 215 4.97 12.39 0.10
C LEU A 215 5.15 11.19 1.02
N GLN A 216 4.62 11.25 2.25
CA GLN A 216 4.76 10.18 3.24
C GLN A 216 3.83 8.98 2.96
N SER A 217 2.81 9.13 2.12
CA SER A 217 1.90 8.02 1.77
C SER A 217 2.61 6.85 1.09
N ALA A 218 3.77 7.08 0.46
CA ALA A 218 4.62 6.02 -0.08
C ALA A 218 5.07 5.02 1.01
N TYR A 219 5.25 5.46 2.27
CA TYR A 219 5.61 4.57 3.38
C TYR A 219 4.48 3.70 3.88
N HIS A 220 3.24 4.04 3.53
CA HIS A 220 2.07 3.24 3.83
C HIS A 220 1.80 2.16 2.76
N LEU A 221 2.60 2.11 1.70
CA LEU A 221 2.66 0.95 0.81
C LEU A 221 3.34 -0.21 1.54
N ARG A 222 2.86 -1.44 1.34
CA ARG A 222 3.45 -2.65 1.95
C ARG A 222 4.95 -2.81 1.64
N ILE A 223 5.37 -2.35 0.45
CA ILE A 223 6.77 -2.40 0.00
C ILE A 223 7.68 -1.51 0.87
N GLY A 224 7.13 -0.45 1.49
CA GLY A 224 7.88 0.43 2.38
C GLY A 224 8.12 -0.21 3.74
N ILE A 225 7.28 0.15 4.71
CA ILE A 225 7.44 -0.29 6.11
C ILE A 225 6.13 -0.95 6.55
N ALA A 226 6.11 -2.28 6.67
CA ALA A 226 4.91 -3.05 6.98
C ALA A 226 4.21 -2.60 8.29
N SER A 227 4.98 -2.22 9.31
CA SER A 227 4.43 -1.72 10.57
C SER A 227 3.70 -0.37 10.41
N ILE A 228 4.18 0.49 9.50
CA ILE A 228 3.54 1.75 9.13
C ILE A 228 2.33 1.50 8.23
N ALA A 229 2.46 0.65 7.20
CA ALA A 229 1.37 0.27 6.31
C ALA A 229 0.17 -0.33 7.05
N SER A 230 0.41 -1.06 8.15
CA SER A 230 -0.63 -1.66 8.99
C SER A 230 -1.42 -0.65 9.86
N LYS A 231 -1.02 0.62 9.87
CA LYS A 231 -1.63 1.70 10.65
C LYS A 231 -2.25 2.74 9.72
N PRO A 232 -3.41 3.32 10.09
CA PRO A 232 -3.95 4.46 9.36
C PRO A 232 -2.95 5.61 9.33
N TYR A 233 -2.89 6.29 8.19
CA TYR A 233 -2.08 7.47 7.99
C TYR A 233 -2.41 8.54 9.05
N SER A 234 -1.38 8.98 9.78
CA SER A 234 -1.46 10.06 10.76
C SER A 234 -0.29 11.02 10.58
N HIS A 235 -0.58 12.32 10.55
CA HIS A 235 0.42 13.38 10.43
C HIS A 235 1.36 13.52 11.65
N SER A 236 1.15 12.79 12.75
CA SER A 236 1.79 13.06 14.05
C SER A 236 3.08 12.29 14.34
N ALA A 237 3.59 11.48 13.40
CA ALA A 237 4.81 10.70 13.63
C ALA A 237 6.06 11.56 13.39
N TRP A 238 6.66 12.07 14.48
CA TRP A 238 7.83 12.95 14.44
C TRP A 238 9.01 12.39 13.61
N TYR A 239 9.19 11.06 13.63
CA TYR A 239 10.27 10.38 12.91
C TYR A 239 10.07 10.40 11.39
N MET A 240 8.86 10.62 10.88
CA MET A 240 8.59 10.66 9.43
C MET A 240 9.32 11.83 8.74
N TRP A 241 9.70 12.88 9.49
CA TRP A 241 10.53 13.95 8.98
C TRP A 241 11.93 13.50 8.59
N THR A 242 12.49 12.50 9.28
CA THR A 242 13.82 11.95 8.94
C THR A 242 13.81 11.18 7.62
N LEU A 243 12.65 10.62 7.25
CA LEU A 243 12.47 9.86 6.02
C LEU A 243 12.17 10.76 4.81
N TRP A 244 11.82 12.03 5.03
CA TRP A 244 11.44 12.98 3.98
C TRP A 244 12.31 12.94 2.71
N PRO A 245 13.66 12.93 2.76
CA PRO A 245 14.48 12.92 1.56
C PRO A 245 14.23 11.70 0.66
N LEU A 246 13.99 10.53 1.27
CA LEU A 246 13.67 9.30 0.55
C LEU A 246 12.27 9.38 -0.10
N ALA A 247 11.29 9.97 0.58
CA ALA A 247 9.95 10.16 0.05
C ALA A 247 9.97 11.11 -1.16
N TRP A 248 10.74 12.19 -1.06
CA TRP A 248 10.92 13.15 -2.13
C TRP A 248 11.59 12.50 -3.35
N LEU A 249 12.67 11.74 -3.14
CA LEU A 249 13.34 11.01 -4.21
C LEU A 249 12.39 10.00 -4.88
N SER A 250 11.64 9.24 -4.07
CA SER A 250 10.62 8.31 -4.58
C SER A 250 9.58 9.02 -5.43
N MET A 251 9.12 10.20 -5.02
CA MET A 251 8.17 11.00 -5.78
C MET A 251 8.75 11.47 -7.11
N VAL A 252 9.99 11.97 -7.13
CA VAL A 252 10.66 12.41 -8.36
C VAL A 252 10.84 11.23 -9.32
N LEU A 253 11.29 10.08 -8.84
CA LEU A 253 11.44 8.88 -9.65
C LEU A 253 10.09 8.39 -10.20
N ALA A 254 9.04 8.38 -9.37
CA ALA A 254 7.69 8.04 -9.81
C ALA A 254 7.14 9.03 -10.84
N TRP A 255 7.47 10.33 -10.73
CA TRP A 255 7.03 11.32 -11.69
C TRP A 255 7.74 11.17 -13.04
N ILE A 256 9.07 10.99 -13.03
CA ILE A 256 9.90 10.89 -14.24
C ILE A 256 9.68 9.55 -14.97
N TYR A 257 9.71 8.45 -14.23
CA TYR A 257 9.70 7.09 -14.81
C TYR A 257 8.32 6.41 -14.76
N GLY A 258 7.38 6.95 -13.99
CA GLY A 258 6.05 6.38 -13.85
C GLY A 258 5.19 6.61 -15.09
N SER A 259 5.18 5.62 -15.98
CA SER A 259 4.50 5.64 -17.27
C SER A 259 3.19 4.82 -17.31
N SER A 260 2.91 4.08 -16.23
CA SER A 260 1.73 3.21 -16.08
C SER A 260 1.35 3.06 -14.60
N ALA A 261 0.12 2.60 -14.36
CA ALA A 261 -0.31 2.20 -13.03
C ALA A 261 0.35 0.87 -12.63
N PHE A 262 0.61 0.67 -11.33
CA PHE A 262 1.23 -0.54 -10.80
C PHE A 262 0.41 -1.15 -9.67
N VAL A 263 0.49 -2.47 -9.51
CA VAL A 263 -0.26 -3.20 -8.49
C VAL A 263 0.36 -2.94 -7.11
N VAL A 264 -0.45 -2.39 -6.20
CA VAL A 264 -0.07 -2.12 -4.80
C VAL A 264 -0.53 -3.23 -3.86
N GLU A 265 -1.73 -3.75 -4.09
CA GLU A 265 -2.34 -4.76 -3.21
C GLU A 265 -3.14 -5.77 -4.03
N ARG A 266 -3.14 -7.03 -3.57
CA ARG A 266 -3.94 -8.13 -4.12
C ARG A 266 -4.82 -8.69 -3.01
N ILE A 267 -6.11 -8.39 -3.08
CA ILE A 267 -7.13 -8.75 -2.09
C ILE A 267 -7.95 -9.91 -2.63
N LYS A 268 -8.35 -10.81 -1.74
CA LYS A 268 -9.24 -11.93 -2.08
C LYS A 268 -10.50 -11.87 -1.24
N LEU A 269 -11.66 -11.87 -1.89
CA LEU A 269 -12.96 -12.01 -1.25
C LEU A 269 -13.64 -13.27 -1.81
N ASN A 270 -13.69 -14.34 -1.03
CA ASN A 270 -14.16 -15.65 -1.49
C ASN A 270 -13.41 -16.12 -2.75
N LYS A 271 -14.09 -16.19 -3.90
CA LYS A 271 -13.50 -16.54 -5.21
C LYS A 271 -13.07 -15.30 -6.01
N MET A 272 -13.52 -14.11 -5.63
CA MET A 272 -13.26 -12.87 -6.34
C MET A 272 -11.85 -12.37 -6.05
N LYS A 273 -11.14 -11.99 -7.11
CA LYS A 273 -9.79 -11.42 -7.07
C LYS A 273 -9.88 -9.92 -7.27
N VAL A 274 -9.40 -9.15 -6.31
CA VAL A 274 -9.39 -7.69 -6.36
C VAL A 274 -7.94 -7.21 -6.36
N GLN A 275 -7.62 -6.26 -7.23
CA GLN A 275 -6.32 -5.60 -7.24
C GLN A 275 -6.48 -4.10 -7.01
N THR A 276 -5.62 -3.53 -6.19
CA THR A 276 -5.49 -2.08 -6.08
C THR A 276 -4.32 -1.63 -6.94
N TRP A 277 -4.57 -0.78 -7.92
CA TRP A 277 -3.55 -0.20 -8.79
C TRP A 277 -3.32 1.26 -8.39
N ALA A 278 -2.07 1.69 -8.28
CA ALA A 278 -1.75 3.09 -8.03
C ALA A 278 -1.17 3.75 -9.27
N ILE A 279 -1.69 4.93 -9.59
CA ILE A 279 -1.04 5.85 -10.52
C ILE A 279 0.14 6.49 -9.80
N PRO A 280 1.34 6.56 -10.42
CA PRO A 280 2.54 7.15 -9.83
C PRO A 280 2.49 8.69 -9.83
N ARG A 281 1.44 9.24 -9.22
CA ARG A 281 1.15 10.67 -9.06
C ARG A 281 0.61 10.95 -7.66
N TYR A 282 0.89 12.14 -7.17
CA TYR A 282 0.57 12.63 -5.83
C TYR A 282 -0.54 13.68 -5.89
N ASN A 283 -1.31 13.88 -4.81
CA ASN A 283 -2.45 14.83 -4.76
C ASN A 283 -2.13 16.20 -5.37
N PHE A 284 -0.97 16.77 -5.05
CA PHE A 284 -0.63 18.12 -5.52
C PHE A 284 -0.49 18.21 -7.04
N GLN A 285 -0.12 17.10 -7.71
CA GLN A 285 0.01 17.02 -9.17
C GLN A 285 -1.36 17.05 -9.86
N TYR A 286 -2.40 16.50 -9.24
CA TYR A 286 -3.78 16.61 -9.75
C TYR A 286 -4.30 18.06 -9.71
N GLY A 287 -3.72 18.90 -8.84
CA GLY A 287 -4.00 20.33 -8.78
C GLY A 287 -3.32 21.14 -9.90
N LEU A 288 -2.32 20.58 -10.57
CA LEU A 288 -1.59 21.23 -11.65
C LEU A 288 -2.35 21.07 -12.97
N THR A 289 -2.82 22.17 -13.55
CA THR A 289 -3.62 22.16 -14.78
C THR A 289 -2.91 21.55 -15.98
N TRP A 290 -1.59 21.74 -16.09
CA TRP A 290 -0.74 21.23 -17.16
C TRP A 290 -0.46 19.72 -17.06
N GLU A 291 -0.62 19.10 -15.90
CA GLU A 291 -0.47 17.64 -15.71
C GLU A 291 -1.75 16.87 -16.01
N ARG A 292 -2.89 17.54 -16.22
CA ARG A 292 -4.21 16.88 -16.39
C ARG A 292 -4.24 15.89 -17.54
N GLU A 293 -3.63 16.25 -18.68
CA GLU A 293 -3.54 15.38 -19.84
C GLU A 293 -2.70 14.14 -19.54
N SER A 294 -1.50 14.33 -18.98
CA SER A 294 -0.63 13.21 -18.57
C SER A 294 -1.29 12.27 -17.56
N ILE A 295 -2.02 12.82 -16.57
CA ILE A 295 -2.76 12.02 -15.60
C ILE A 295 -3.90 11.25 -16.27
N ASN A 296 -4.66 11.88 -17.16
CA ASN A 296 -5.71 11.20 -17.91
C ASN A 296 -5.16 10.09 -18.80
N ASP A 297 -4.00 10.28 -19.43
CA ASP A 297 -3.32 9.23 -20.20
C ASP A 297 -2.97 8.02 -19.33
N LEU A 298 -2.54 8.25 -18.09
CA LEU A 298 -2.25 7.17 -17.13
C LEU A 298 -3.53 6.44 -16.70
N ILE A 299 -4.61 7.16 -16.43
CA ILE A 299 -5.93 6.58 -16.11
C ILE A 299 -6.45 5.79 -17.30
N GLU A 300 -6.34 6.35 -18.51
CA GLU A 300 -6.76 5.72 -19.76
C GLU A 300 -6.02 4.41 -20.01
N LYS A 301 -4.68 4.43 -19.90
CA LYS A 301 -3.87 3.21 -20.01
C LYS A 301 -4.28 2.15 -19.01
N ALA A 302 -4.58 2.54 -17.76
CA ALA A 302 -5.04 1.59 -16.75
C ALA A 302 -6.42 0.99 -17.08
N ILE A 303 -7.36 1.80 -17.60
CA ILE A 303 -8.68 1.32 -18.03
C ILE A 303 -8.54 0.34 -19.21
N LEU A 304 -7.74 0.70 -20.21
CA LEU A 304 -7.53 -0.16 -21.39
C LEU A 304 -6.78 -1.45 -21.04
N ASP A 305 -5.79 -1.40 -20.14
CA ASP A 305 -5.09 -2.58 -19.64
C ASP A 305 -6.05 -3.50 -18.86
N ALA A 306 -6.93 -2.95 -18.02
CA ALA A 306 -7.97 -3.71 -17.35
C ALA A 306 -8.95 -4.36 -18.35
N ASP A 307 -9.38 -3.62 -19.37
CA ASP A 307 -10.28 -4.12 -20.42
C ASP A 307 -9.65 -5.28 -21.21
N MET A 308 -8.40 -5.10 -21.67
CA MET A 308 -7.65 -6.13 -22.41
C MET A 308 -7.46 -7.42 -21.60
N ARG A 309 -7.25 -7.30 -20.29
CA ARG A 309 -7.10 -8.45 -19.39
C ARG A 309 -8.42 -9.15 -19.09
N GLY A 310 -9.56 -8.58 -19.48
CA GLY A 310 -10.89 -9.12 -19.20
C GLY A 310 -11.38 -8.83 -17.77
N VAL A 311 -10.90 -7.75 -17.16
CA VAL A 311 -11.40 -7.28 -15.85
C VAL A 311 -12.85 -6.85 -15.98
N LYS A 312 -13.70 -7.22 -15.02
CA LYS A 312 -15.14 -6.91 -15.07
C LYS A 312 -15.43 -5.46 -14.70
N VAL A 313 -14.73 -4.96 -13.68
CA VAL A 313 -14.97 -3.63 -13.11
C VAL A 313 -13.64 -2.93 -12.83
N ILE A 314 -13.57 -1.64 -13.14
CA ILE A 314 -12.54 -0.74 -12.67
C ILE A 314 -13.19 0.40 -11.87
N SER A 315 -12.84 0.50 -10.59
CA SER A 315 -13.29 1.59 -9.74
C SER A 315 -12.25 2.71 -9.68
N LEU A 316 -12.70 3.96 -9.78
CA LEU A 316 -11.82 5.13 -9.78
C LEU A 316 -11.81 5.76 -8.39
N GLY A 317 -10.74 5.55 -7.62
CA GLY A 317 -10.56 6.12 -6.28
C GLY A 317 -9.87 7.50 -6.27
N LEU A 318 -10.07 8.23 -5.19
CA LEU A 318 -9.50 9.56 -4.94
C LEU A 318 -9.73 10.53 -6.12
N LEU A 319 -8.72 11.29 -6.52
CA LEU A 319 -8.85 12.32 -7.54
C LEU A 319 -8.94 11.77 -8.97
N ASN A 320 -8.80 10.45 -9.17
CA ASN A 320 -8.93 9.80 -10.48
C ASN A 320 -10.33 9.91 -11.08
N GLN A 321 -11.34 10.27 -10.29
CA GLN A 321 -12.73 10.49 -10.72
C GLN A 321 -13.16 11.96 -10.64
N THR A 322 -12.23 12.92 -10.53
CA THR A 322 -12.61 14.33 -10.38
C THR A 322 -13.34 14.86 -11.62
N LYS A 323 -14.46 15.57 -11.43
CA LYS A 323 -15.26 16.13 -12.54
C LYS A 323 -14.44 17.00 -13.50
N GLN A 324 -13.55 17.85 -12.98
CA GLN A 324 -12.67 18.73 -13.76
C GLN A 324 -11.57 17.97 -14.52
N LEU A 325 -11.29 16.72 -14.14
CA LEU A 325 -10.25 15.90 -14.76
C LEU A 325 -10.83 15.09 -15.92
N ASN A 326 -11.89 14.33 -15.68
CA ASN A 326 -12.46 13.40 -16.68
C ASN A 326 -13.98 13.21 -16.57
N GLY A 327 -14.68 14.12 -15.88
CA GLY A 327 -16.13 14.04 -15.74
C GLY A 327 -16.61 12.83 -14.93
N ASN A 328 -15.88 12.45 -13.87
CA ASN A 328 -16.12 11.22 -13.11
C ASN A 328 -16.05 9.96 -13.99
N GLY A 329 -15.06 9.88 -14.89
CA GLY A 329 -14.85 8.75 -15.80
C GLY A 329 -15.66 8.80 -17.12
N GLU A 330 -16.56 9.76 -17.28
CA GLU A 330 -17.39 9.92 -18.48
C GLU A 330 -16.57 10.10 -19.76
N LEU A 331 -15.44 10.80 -19.67
CA LEU A 331 -14.49 10.98 -20.77
C LEU A 331 -14.13 9.65 -21.45
N PHE A 332 -13.81 8.63 -20.65
CA PHE A 332 -13.36 7.33 -21.15
C PHE A 332 -14.51 6.50 -21.71
N ARG A 333 -15.71 6.61 -21.10
CA ARG A 333 -16.92 5.97 -21.63
C ARG A 333 -17.28 6.50 -23.02
N GLN A 334 -17.16 7.82 -23.23
CA GLN A 334 -17.42 8.45 -24.53
C GLN A 334 -16.35 8.09 -25.57
N LYS A 335 -15.08 8.09 -25.16
CA LYS A 335 -13.94 7.73 -26.03
C LYS A 335 -13.99 6.26 -26.45
N TYR A 336 -14.43 5.37 -25.56
CA TYR A 336 -14.47 3.92 -25.77
C TYR A 336 -15.86 3.33 -25.47
N PRO A 337 -16.82 3.46 -26.41
CA PRO A 337 -18.20 3.00 -26.19
C PRO A 337 -18.35 1.47 -26.11
N LYS A 338 -17.32 0.70 -26.47
CA LYS A 338 -17.31 -0.77 -26.50
C LYS A 338 -16.51 -1.40 -25.35
N LEU A 339 -16.19 -0.65 -24.29
CA LEU A 339 -15.50 -1.21 -23.13
C LEU A 339 -16.29 -2.39 -22.55
N GLY A 340 -15.59 -3.52 -22.37
CA GLY A 340 -16.07 -4.66 -21.62
C GLY A 340 -16.04 -4.39 -20.12
N VAL A 341 -14.99 -3.72 -19.65
CA VAL A 341 -14.84 -3.27 -18.26
C VAL A 341 -15.83 -2.17 -17.89
N ARG A 342 -16.47 -2.28 -16.72
CA ARG A 342 -17.36 -1.24 -16.18
C ARG A 342 -16.57 -0.23 -15.36
N ILE A 343 -16.75 1.04 -15.67
CA ILE A 343 -16.14 2.16 -14.93
C ILE A 343 -17.08 2.53 -13.78
N VAL A 344 -16.56 2.53 -12.56
CA VAL A 344 -17.34 2.80 -11.35
C VAL A 344 -16.66 3.88 -10.51
N ASP A 345 -17.29 5.04 -10.40
CA ASP A 345 -16.81 6.09 -9.52
C ASP A 345 -17.26 5.87 -8.06
N GLY A 346 -18.36 5.14 -7.84
CA GLY A 346 -18.84 4.69 -6.52
C GLY A 346 -19.68 5.69 -5.73
N SER A 347 -20.16 6.74 -6.40
CA SER A 347 -20.96 7.80 -5.80
C SER A 347 -22.25 7.31 -5.13
N GLY A 348 -22.93 6.29 -5.67
CA GLY A 348 -24.19 5.76 -5.15
C GLY A 348 -24.05 5.17 -3.74
N LEU A 349 -23.03 4.35 -3.52
CA LEU A 349 -22.74 3.82 -2.17
C LEU A 349 -22.25 4.92 -1.23
N ALA A 350 -21.43 5.86 -1.71
CA ALA A 350 -20.99 7.00 -0.90
C ALA A 350 -22.18 7.84 -0.40
N THR A 351 -23.12 8.16 -1.29
CA THR A 351 -24.40 8.82 -0.94
C THR A 351 -25.15 8.01 0.10
N ALA A 352 -25.27 6.69 -0.07
CA ALA A 352 -25.98 5.84 0.88
C ALA A 352 -25.35 5.85 2.28
N VAL A 353 -24.03 5.73 2.37
CA VAL A 353 -23.29 5.77 3.64
C VAL A 353 -23.51 7.10 4.36
N VAL A 354 -23.49 8.22 3.64
CA VAL A 354 -23.78 9.55 4.22
C VAL A 354 -25.20 9.60 4.76
N LEU A 355 -26.19 9.18 3.96
CA LEU A 355 -27.61 9.21 4.34
C LEU A 355 -27.90 8.37 5.58
N LYS A 356 -27.25 7.22 5.74
CA LYS A 356 -27.40 6.35 6.92
C LYS A 356 -26.61 6.84 8.14
N SER A 357 -25.69 7.77 7.95
CA SER A 357 -24.93 8.41 9.04
C SER A 357 -25.71 9.55 9.72
N ILE A 358 -26.71 10.11 9.03
CA ILE A 358 -27.59 11.16 9.56
C ILE A 358 -28.46 10.56 10.69
N PRO A 359 -28.50 11.17 11.90
CA PRO A 359 -29.40 10.73 12.97
C PRO A 359 -30.87 10.71 12.52
N SER A 360 -31.61 9.66 12.88
CA SER A 360 -32.99 9.42 12.40
C SER A 360 -34.00 10.49 12.83
N ASP A 361 -33.71 11.22 13.91
CA ASP A 361 -34.53 12.30 14.47
C ASP A 361 -34.19 13.69 13.88
N THR A 362 -33.27 13.76 12.91
CA THR A 362 -32.81 15.00 12.30
C THR A 362 -33.92 15.66 11.47
N LYS A 363 -34.36 16.86 11.89
CA LYS A 363 -35.37 17.67 11.17
C LYS A 363 -34.77 18.70 10.20
N LYS A 364 -33.52 19.11 10.45
CA LYS A 364 -32.80 20.13 9.69
C LYS A 364 -31.34 19.73 9.51
N VAL A 365 -30.82 19.87 8.30
CA VAL A 365 -29.40 19.68 7.99
C VAL A 365 -28.83 20.94 7.34
N PHE A 366 -27.57 21.21 7.62
CA PHE A 366 -26.80 22.24 6.93
C PHE A 366 -26.01 21.58 5.80
N LEU A 367 -26.13 22.10 4.59
CA LEU A 367 -25.44 21.56 3.41
C LEU A 367 -24.41 22.57 2.89
N HIS A 368 -23.13 22.19 2.95
CA HIS A 368 -22.02 22.97 2.45
C HIS A 368 -21.06 22.10 1.63
N THR A 369 -21.49 21.76 0.41
CA THR A 369 -20.92 20.63 -0.34
C THR A 369 -20.63 20.92 -1.82
N GLY A 370 -20.73 22.17 -2.26
CA GLY A 370 -20.69 22.49 -3.68
C GLY A 370 -21.84 21.81 -4.45
N THR A 371 -21.67 21.69 -5.77
CA THR A 371 -22.67 21.14 -6.70
C THR A 371 -22.30 19.76 -7.26
N SER A 372 -21.58 18.96 -6.47
CA SER A 372 -21.22 17.59 -6.86
C SER A 372 -22.45 16.70 -7.02
N LYS A 373 -22.34 15.61 -7.79
CA LYS A 373 -23.47 14.70 -7.98
C LYS A 373 -23.88 13.99 -6.68
N ILE A 374 -22.92 13.71 -5.80
CA ILE A 374 -23.16 13.19 -4.44
C ILE A 374 -23.96 14.21 -3.62
N ALA A 375 -23.55 15.50 -3.63
CA ALA A 375 -24.28 16.57 -2.95
C ALA A 375 -25.73 16.67 -3.43
N ARG A 376 -25.93 16.63 -4.76
CA ARG A 376 -27.26 16.65 -5.38
C ARG A 376 -28.11 15.46 -4.93
N ALA A 377 -27.56 14.26 -4.98
CA ALA A 377 -28.27 13.05 -4.59
C ALA A 377 -28.66 13.07 -3.10
N ILE A 378 -27.76 13.51 -2.23
CA ILE A 378 -28.01 13.65 -0.79
C ILE A 378 -29.13 14.67 -0.56
N ALA A 379 -29.04 15.86 -1.15
CA ALA A 379 -30.05 16.90 -0.98
C ALA A 379 -31.43 16.43 -1.46
N MET A 380 -31.49 15.77 -2.62
CA MET A 380 -32.73 15.24 -3.17
C MET A 380 -33.37 14.20 -2.24
N GLU A 381 -32.57 13.29 -1.68
CA GLU A 381 -33.06 12.20 -0.83
C GLU A 381 -33.49 12.72 0.56
N ILE A 382 -32.74 13.66 1.14
CA ILE A 382 -33.11 14.31 2.41
C ILE A 382 -34.40 15.12 2.26
N CYS A 383 -34.54 15.90 1.19
CA CYS A 383 -35.77 16.63 0.89
C CYS A 383 -36.97 15.69 0.68
N SER A 384 -36.73 14.50 0.10
CA SER A 384 -37.78 13.48 -0.10
C SER A 384 -38.29 12.89 1.22
N ARG A 385 -37.45 12.87 2.26
CA ARG A 385 -37.80 12.47 3.63
C ARG A 385 -38.48 13.58 4.43
N GLY A 386 -38.71 14.76 3.83
CA GLY A 386 -39.32 15.92 4.48
C GLY A 386 -38.41 16.65 5.46
N VAL A 387 -37.10 16.38 5.42
CA VAL A 387 -36.09 17.03 6.24
C VAL A 387 -35.66 18.34 5.56
N GLN A 388 -35.57 19.43 6.32
CA GLN A 388 -35.18 20.73 5.76
C GLN A 388 -33.67 20.79 5.50
N VAL A 389 -33.28 21.19 4.30
CA VAL A 389 -31.89 21.39 3.89
C VAL A 389 -31.61 22.89 3.85
N ILE A 390 -30.70 23.34 4.70
CA ILE A 390 -30.32 24.76 4.83
C ILE A 390 -28.98 24.98 4.13
N MET A 391 -28.93 26.02 3.28
CA MET A 391 -27.73 26.47 2.58
C MET A 391 -27.52 27.96 2.79
N ASN A 392 -26.27 28.41 2.73
CA ASN A 392 -25.90 29.83 2.84
C ASN A 392 -25.39 30.42 1.52
N GLU A 393 -24.80 29.58 0.65
CA GLU A 393 -24.22 30.02 -0.61
C GLU A 393 -25.33 30.12 -1.67
N LYS A 394 -25.73 31.37 -2.01
CA LYS A 394 -26.86 31.62 -2.93
C LYS A 394 -26.69 30.95 -4.29
N MET A 395 -25.49 31.02 -4.86
CA MET A 395 -25.21 30.42 -6.17
C MET A 395 -25.38 28.90 -6.15
N GLU A 396 -24.84 28.22 -5.12
CA GLU A 396 -24.99 26.76 -4.98
C GLU A 396 -26.46 26.37 -4.73
N TYR A 397 -27.17 27.15 -3.92
CA TYR A 397 -28.60 26.97 -3.68
C TYR A 397 -29.42 27.08 -4.96
N ASP A 398 -29.22 28.13 -5.76
CA ASP A 398 -29.97 28.35 -7.01
C ASP A 398 -29.69 27.22 -8.02
N MET A 399 -28.43 26.79 -8.15
CA MET A 399 -28.05 25.66 -8.98
C MET A 399 -28.72 24.36 -8.52
N LEU A 400 -28.65 24.04 -7.23
CA LEU A 400 -29.22 22.82 -6.68
C LEU A 400 -30.75 22.82 -6.77
N LYS A 401 -31.39 23.96 -6.50
CA LYS A 401 -32.84 24.14 -6.61
C LYS A 401 -33.33 23.87 -8.03
N SER A 402 -32.60 24.30 -9.05
CA SER A 402 -32.95 24.05 -10.46
C SER A 402 -32.93 22.57 -10.86
N GLN A 403 -32.22 21.73 -10.10
CA GLN A 403 -32.03 20.30 -10.38
C GLN A 403 -32.90 19.40 -9.51
N ILE A 404 -33.67 19.96 -8.57
CA ILE A 404 -34.56 19.23 -7.67
C ILE A 404 -36.01 19.50 -8.08
N PRO A 405 -36.87 18.46 -8.20
CA PRO A 405 -38.30 18.65 -8.47
C PRO A 405 -38.99 19.59 -7.46
N GLU A 406 -39.92 20.44 -7.92
CA GLU A 406 -40.54 21.50 -7.09
C GLU A 406 -41.17 20.97 -5.79
N ASN A 407 -41.81 19.81 -5.83
CA ASN A 407 -42.43 19.16 -4.68
C ASN A 407 -41.44 18.82 -3.55
N ARG A 408 -40.15 18.66 -3.87
CA ARG A 408 -39.04 18.41 -2.95
C ARG A 408 -38.28 19.70 -2.63
N ALA A 409 -38.16 20.60 -3.61
CA ALA A 409 -37.44 21.87 -3.48
C ALA A 409 -37.99 22.77 -2.36
N ARG A 410 -39.25 22.63 -1.95
CA ARG A 410 -39.82 23.34 -0.77
C ARG A 410 -39.10 23.08 0.56
N TYR A 411 -38.37 21.96 0.67
CA TYR A 411 -37.56 21.63 1.84
C TYR A 411 -36.15 22.24 1.78
N LEU A 412 -35.75 22.76 0.62
CA LEU A 412 -34.51 23.50 0.45
C LEU A 412 -34.71 24.97 0.83
N LYS A 413 -33.88 25.50 1.74
CA LYS A 413 -33.97 26.87 2.22
C LYS A 413 -32.62 27.56 2.17
N LEU A 414 -32.60 28.76 1.61
CA LEU A 414 -31.50 29.71 1.73
C LEU A 414 -31.71 30.50 3.03
N SER A 415 -30.86 30.32 4.03
CA SER A 415 -31.02 31.03 5.31
C SER A 415 -29.71 31.12 6.08
N SER A 416 -29.32 32.34 6.47
CA SER A 416 -28.21 32.60 7.39
C SER A 416 -28.55 32.37 8.86
N ASP A 417 -29.85 32.32 9.19
CA ASP A 417 -30.35 32.41 10.55
C ASP A 417 -30.91 31.04 10.94
N ASN A 418 -30.41 30.49 12.06
CA ASN A 418 -30.75 29.15 12.59
C ASN A 418 -30.01 27.96 11.93
N ILE A 419 -28.68 27.93 12.12
CA ILE A 419 -27.81 26.86 11.63
C ILE A 419 -28.00 25.58 12.47
N PRO A 420 -28.33 24.42 11.85
CA PRO A 420 -28.59 23.17 12.58
C PRO A 420 -27.31 22.50 13.09
N GLN A 421 -27.47 21.46 13.93
CA GLN A 421 -26.36 20.68 14.49
C GLN A 421 -25.78 19.64 13.52
N VAL A 422 -26.52 19.22 12.48
CA VAL A 422 -26.02 18.22 11.52
C VAL A 422 -25.53 18.94 10.27
N TRP A 423 -24.24 18.83 9.99
CA TRP A 423 -23.55 19.48 8.88
C TRP A 423 -23.06 18.44 7.90
N ILE A 424 -23.60 18.48 6.69
CA ILE A 424 -23.11 17.70 5.56
C ILE A 424 -22.18 18.61 4.78
N VAL A 425 -20.91 18.23 4.69
CA VAL A 425 -19.85 19.11 4.20
C VAL A 425 -18.93 18.43 3.21
N ASP A 426 -18.48 19.19 2.23
CA ASP A 426 -17.28 18.88 1.44
C ASP A 426 -16.09 19.66 2.04
N ASN A 427 -15.03 19.92 1.27
CA ASN A 427 -13.80 20.61 1.67
C ASN A 427 -14.05 22.00 2.29
N ILE A 428 -14.37 22.02 3.60
CA ILE A 428 -14.75 23.21 4.38
C ILE A 428 -13.54 23.82 5.09
N ASP A 429 -13.39 25.14 4.96
CA ASP A 429 -12.30 25.89 5.58
C ASP A 429 -12.44 26.03 7.12
N GLU A 430 -11.35 26.41 7.77
CA GLU A 430 -11.30 26.50 9.23
C GLU A 430 -12.21 27.59 9.80
N ASN A 431 -12.43 28.70 9.07
CA ASN A 431 -13.25 29.80 9.55
C ASN A 431 -14.72 29.39 9.55
N LYS A 432 -15.19 28.73 8.48
CA LYS A 432 -16.55 28.19 8.41
C LYS A 432 -16.80 27.12 9.46
N GLN A 433 -15.82 26.24 9.74
CA GLN A 433 -15.95 25.28 10.84
C GLN A 433 -16.09 25.96 12.22
N ARG A 434 -15.42 27.11 12.44
CA ARG A 434 -15.54 27.86 13.71
C ARG A 434 -16.93 28.44 13.93
N MET A 435 -17.64 28.75 12.85
CA MET A 435 -19.03 29.25 12.89
C MET A 435 -20.06 28.19 13.28
N ALA A 436 -19.69 26.90 13.31
CA ALA A 436 -20.63 25.84 13.62
C ALA A 436 -21.14 25.90 15.08
N PRO A 437 -22.40 25.54 15.36
CA PRO A 437 -22.90 25.42 16.73
C PRO A 437 -22.09 24.42 17.57
N LYS A 438 -22.09 24.59 18.90
CA LYS A 438 -21.53 23.59 19.82
C LYS A 438 -22.25 22.24 19.69
N GLY A 439 -21.50 21.14 19.69
CA GLY A 439 -22.04 19.79 19.50
C GLY A 439 -22.38 19.45 18.04
N THR A 440 -21.91 20.24 17.06
CA THR A 440 -22.16 19.96 15.65
C THR A 440 -21.58 18.59 15.24
N ILE A 441 -22.32 17.85 14.43
CA ILE A 441 -21.90 16.61 13.78
C ILE A 441 -21.54 16.94 12.33
N PHE A 442 -20.26 16.88 12.00
CA PHE A 442 -19.76 17.01 10.64
C PHE A 442 -19.76 15.64 9.95
N ILE A 443 -20.51 15.54 8.85
CA ILE A 443 -20.62 14.37 7.99
C ILE A 443 -19.97 14.71 6.65
N PRO A 444 -18.72 14.27 6.41
CA PRO A 444 -18.05 14.55 5.14
C PRO A 444 -18.68 13.74 4.00
N ILE A 445 -18.74 14.36 2.82
CA ILE A 445 -19.08 13.66 1.56
C ILE A 445 -17.85 13.44 0.68
N SER A 446 -16.71 14.01 1.06
CA SER A 446 -15.45 14.02 0.34
C SER A 446 -14.69 12.70 0.50
N GLN A 447 -13.84 12.42 -0.50
CA GLN A 447 -12.86 11.33 -0.43
C GLN A 447 -11.68 11.63 0.48
N PHE A 448 -11.55 12.85 1.03
CA PHE A 448 -10.46 13.24 1.92
C PHE A 448 -11.00 13.65 3.28
N PRO A 449 -10.32 13.32 4.40
CA PRO A 449 -10.82 13.59 5.73
C PRO A 449 -10.77 15.08 6.04
N LEU A 450 -11.74 15.55 6.82
CA LEU A 450 -11.77 16.93 7.28
C LEU A 450 -10.67 17.20 8.30
N LYS A 451 -10.05 18.38 8.20
CA LYS A 451 -9.22 18.90 9.28
C LYS A 451 -10.11 19.22 10.48
N LYS A 452 -9.85 18.56 11.62
CA LYS A 452 -10.60 18.77 12.86
C LYS A 452 -10.14 20.06 13.55
N VAL A 453 -10.97 21.11 13.48
CA VAL A 453 -10.67 22.41 14.09
C VAL A 453 -11.25 22.52 15.49
N ARG A 454 -12.43 21.96 15.72
CA ARG A 454 -13.17 22.09 16.99
C ARG A 454 -13.20 20.79 17.78
N LYS A 455 -12.88 20.86 19.07
CA LYS A 455 -12.89 19.69 19.96
C LYS A 455 -14.26 19.36 20.53
N ASP A 456 -15.19 20.31 20.48
CA ASP A 456 -16.54 20.22 21.00
C ASP A 456 -17.58 19.85 19.92
N CYS A 457 -17.11 19.38 18.77
CA CYS A 457 -17.90 18.88 17.64
C CYS A 457 -17.49 17.44 17.32
N THR A 458 -18.41 16.68 16.74
CA THR A 458 -18.17 15.30 16.28
C THR A 458 -17.82 15.33 14.80
N TYR A 459 -16.73 14.67 14.41
CA TYR A 459 -16.31 14.55 13.02
C TYR A 459 -16.39 13.10 12.61
N LEU A 460 -17.34 12.77 11.74
CA LEU A 460 -17.44 11.42 11.17
C LEU A 460 -16.32 11.21 10.15
N SER A 461 -16.01 9.94 9.88
CA SER A 461 -15.06 9.56 8.83
C SER A 461 -15.64 9.88 7.44
N THR A 462 -14.75 9.97 6.44
CA THR A 462 -15.16 9.90 5.03
C THR A 462 -16.02 8.64 4.80
N PRO A 463 -16.95 8.66 3.82
CA PRO A 463 -17.77 7.51 3.46
C PRO A 463 -16.96 6.22 3.35
N ALA A 464 -17.18 5.32 4.30
CA ALA A 464 -16.43 4.09 4.46
C ALA A 464 -17.22 3.08 5.29
N MET A 465 -16.89 1.80 5.13
CA MET A 465 -17.53 0.69 5.85
C MET A 465 -16.48 -0.31 6.31
N ARG A 466 -16.81 -1.06 7.37
CA ARG A 466 -16.01 -2.19 7.82
C ARG A 466 -16.17 -3.33 6.82
N ILE A 467 -15.05 -3.95 6.44
CA ILE A 467 -15.02 -5.07 5.49
C ILE A 467 -15.39 -6.40 6.16
N PRO A 468 -16.00 -7.35 5.44
CA PRO A 468 -16.31 -8.69 5.92
C PRO A 468 -15.06 -9.47 6.34
N GLU A 469 -15.19 -10.43 7.27
CA GLU A 469 -14.07 -11.22 7.81
C GLU A 469 -13.42 -12.12 6.75
N GLU A 470 -14.22 -12.56 5.77
CA GLU A 470 -13.86 -13.39 4.64
C GLU A 470 -12.86 -12.73 3.69
N MET A 471 -12.72 -11.40 3.76
CA MET A 471 -11.73 -10.65 2.99
C MET A 471 -10.32 -10.91 3.54
N LYS A 472 -9.48 -11.52 2.69
CA LYS A 472 -8.11 -11.93 2.97
C LYS A 472 -7.10 -11.01 2.30
N ASN A 473 -5.84 -11.10 2.75
CA ASN A 473 -4.70 -10.33 2.27
C ASN A 473 -4.83 -8.82 2.46
N ILE A 474 -5.49 -8.41 3.56
CA ILE A 474 -5.61 -7.01 3.98
C ILE A 474 -4.42 -6.68 4.87
N HIS A 475 -3.34 -6.25 4.23
CA HIS A 475 -2.05 -6.00 4.89
C HIS A 475 -1.84 -4.52 5.19
N SER A 476 -2.45 -3.64 4.41
CA SER A 476 -2.39 -2.18 4.58
C SER A 476 -3.72 -1.59 5.00
N CYS A 477 -3.67 -0.47 5.72
CA CYS A 477 -4.80 0.42 5.89
C CYS A 477 -5.02 1.26 4.62
N GLU A 478 -6.28 1.49 4.23
CA GLU A 478 -6.60 2.36 3.10
C GLU A 478 -6.47 3.84 3.54
N ASN A 479 -5.31 4.44 3.26
CA ASN A 479 -5.00 5.82 3.63
C ASN A 479 -5.16 6.08 5.14
N TRP A 480 -6.09 6.97 5.53
CA TRP A 480 -6.41 7.33 6.92
C TRP A 480 -7.46 6.42 7.55
N LEU A 481 -8.02 5.46 6.81
CA LEU A 481 -9.06 4.58 7.34
C LEU A 481 -8.44 3.52 8.28
N PRO A 482 -9.11 3.20 9.41
CA PRO A 482 -8.65 2.16 10.31
C PRO A 482 -8.48 0.80 9.64
N ARG A 483 -7.77 -0.12 10.29
CA ARG A 483 -7.57 -1.47 9.77
C ARG A 483 -8.92 -2.17 9.57
N ARG A 484 -9.06 -2.88 8.44
CA ARG A 484 -10.32 -3.52 8.00
C ARG A 484 -11.48 -2.54 7.78
N VAL A 485 -11.17 -1.31 7.39
CA VAL A 485 -12.13 -0.33 6.89
C VAL A 485 -11.71 0.06 5.48
N MET A 486 -12.68 0.11 4.58
CA MET A 486 -12.47 0.39 3.15
C MET A 486 -13.42 1.51 2.73
N SER A 487 -12.98 2.36 1.79
CA SER A 487 -13.78 3.48 1.35
C SER A 487 -15.02 3.03 0.57
N ALA A 488 -16.10 3.82 0.63
CA ALA A 488 -17.34 3.51 -0.09
C ALA A 488 -17.12 3.39 -1.61
N TRP A 489 -16.19 4.16 -2.17
CA TRP A 489 -15.89 4.13 -3.61
C TRP A 489 -15.20 2.82 -4.03
N HIS A 490 -14.28 2.31 -3.21
CA HIS A 490 -13.67 0.99 -3.44
C HIS A 490 -14.70 -0.13 -3.27
N ILE A 491 -15.51 -0.09 -2.20
CA ILE A 491 -16.56 -1.09 -1.97
C ILE A 491 -17.60 -1.08 -3.10
N ALA A 492 -17.96 0.08 -3.66
CA ALA A 492 -18.87 0.15 -4.78
C ALA A 492 -18.37 -0.68 -5.98
N GLY A 493 -17.08 -0.59 -6.31
CA GLY A 493 -16.47 -1.45 -7.34
C GLY A 493 -16.63 -2.94 -7.05
N ILE A 494 -16.46 -3.34 -5.78
CA ILE A 494 -16.69 -4.71 -5.34
C ILE A 494 -18.15 -5.13 -5.53
N LEU A 495 -19.11 -4.28 -5.17
CA LEU A 495 -20.53 -4.60 -5.31
C LEU A 495 -20.97 -4.72 -6.77
N HIS A 496 -20.47 -3.85 -7.65
CA HIS A 496 -20.72 -3.97 -9.09
C HIS A 496 -20.23 -5.31 -9.63
N ALA A 497 -19.06 -5.77 -9.21
CA ALA A 497 -18.50 -7.06 -9.63
C ALA A 497 -19.27 -8.26 -9.04
N LEU A 498 -19.67 -8.19 -7.77
CA LEU A 498 -20.40 -9.26 -7.08
C LEU A 498 -21.86 -9.40 -7.58
N GLU A 499 -22.54 -8.28 -7.82
CA GLU A 499 -23.94 -8.28 -8.26
C GLU A 499 -24.08 -8.37 -9.79
N GLY A 500 -22.97 -8.25 -10.55
CA GLY A 500 -22.98 -8.30 -12.01
C GLY A 500 -23.75 -7.13 -12.64
N TRP A 501 -23.63 -5.93 -12.07
CA TRP A 501 -24.31 -4.76 -12.60
C TRP A 501 -23.68 -4.30 -13.92
N ASN A 502 -24.50 -4.21 -14.97
CA ASN A 502 -24.03 -3.92 -16.33
C ASN A 502 -23.81 -2.43 -16.62
N MET A 503 -24.16 -1.53 -15.69
CA MET A 503 -24.05 -0.10 -15.93
C MET A 503 -22.65 0.43 -15.62
N HIS A 504 -22.22 1.45 -16.35
CA HIS A 504 -21.15 2.31 -15.89
C HIS A 504 -21.72 3.25 -14.83
N GLU A 505 -21.00 3.45 -13.74
CA GLU A 505 -21.29 4.46 -12.73
C GLU A 505 -20.29 5.59 -12.91
N CYS A 506 -20.54 6.46 -13.89
CA CYS A 506 -19.66 7.57 -14.27
C CYS A 506 -20.48 8.77 -14.73
N GLY A 507 -19.86 9.94 -14.92
CA GLY A 507 -20.61 11.12 -15.34
C GLY A 507 -21.67 11.50 -14.31
N ASP A 508 -22.90 11.72 -14.77
CA ASP A 508 -24.08 11.96 -13.93
C ASP A 508 -24.82 10.66 -13.55
N ASP A 509 -24.49 9.53 -14.17
CA ASP A 509 -25.08 8.24 -13.85
C ASP A 509 -24.60 7.76 -12.47
N MET A 510 -25.53 7.18 -11.71
CA MET A 510 -25.28 6.75 -10.33
C MET A 510 -26.16 5.54 -9.98
N MET A 511 -25.60 4.56 -9.26
CA MET A 511 -26.39 3.47 -8.72
C MET A 511 -27.37 4.01 -7.66
N ASP A 512 -28.56 3.42 -7.60
CA ASP A 512 -29.51 3.75 -6.53
C ASP A 512 -28.88 3.52 -5.15
N ALA A 513 -29.06 4.50 -4.24
CA ALA A 513 -28.39 4.52 -2.95
C ALA A 513 -28.88 3.38 -2.04
N GLU A 514 -30.19 3.11 -1.99
CA GLU A 514 -30.74 2.03 -1.16
C GLU A 514 -30.42 0.65 -1.73
N LYS A 515 -30.39 0.50 -3.06
CA LYS A 515 -29.91 -0.72 -3.74
C LYS A 515 -28.44 -0.99 -3.41
N SER A 516 -27.59 0.03 -3.50
CA SER A 516 -26.16 -0.06 -3.16
C SER A 516 -25.96 -0.43 -1.69
N TRP A 517 -26.69 0.22 -0.79
CA TRP A 517 -26.66 -0.07 0.64
C TRP A 517 -27.08 -1.51 0.94
N SER A 518 -28.21 -1.95 0.39
CA SER A 518 -28.75 -3.28 0.62
C SER A 518 -27.80 -4.37 0.10
N ALA A 519 -27.14 -4.14 -1.04
CA ALA A 519 -26.08 -5.02 -1.53
C ALA A 519 -24.86 -5.03 -0.59
N ALA A 520 -24.42 -3.87 -0.10
CA ALA A 520 -23.31 -3.77 0.84
C ALA A 520 -23.54 -4.61 2.10
N ILE A 521 -24.70 -4.43 2.76
CA ILE A 521 -25.05 -5.19 3.97
C ILE A 521 -25.13 -6.69 3.67
N ARG A 522 -25.71 -7.10 2.54
CA ARG A 522 -25.87 -8.51 2.15
C ARG A 522 -24.53 -9.22 1.96
N HIS A 523 -23.51 -8.51 1.47
CA HIS A 523 -22.15 -9.02 1.30
C HIS A 523 -21.26 -8.80 2.54
N GLY A 524 -21.84 -8.44 3.69
CA GLY A 524 -21.14 -8.37 4.97
C GLY A 524 -20.33 -7.09 5.21
N PHE A 525 -20.52 -6.05 4.38
CA PHE A 525 -19.98 -4.72 4.67
C PHE A 525 -20.85 -4.04 5.71
N LEU A 526 -20.25 -3.57 6.80
CA LEU A 526 -20.98 -3.02 7.95
C LEU A 526 -20.71 -1.52 8.11
N PRO A 527 -21.71 -0.71 8.49
CA PRO A 527 -21.50 0.69 8.82
C PRO A 527 -20.47 0.85 9.93
N LEU A 528 -19.71 1.94 9.88
CA LEU A 528 -18.87 2.34 10.99
C LEU A 528 -19.77 2.80 12.14
N THR A 529 -19.69 2.11 13.27
CA THR A 529 -20.38 2.55 14.49
C THR A 529 -19.84 3.91 14.89
N LYS A 530 -20.73 4.83 15.30
CA LYS A 530 -20.35 6.14 15.85
C LYS A 530 -19.41 5.89 17.03
N GLY A 531 -18.12 6.14 16.83
CA GLY A 531 -17.08 6.01 17.84
C GLY A 531 -17.06 7.18 18.80
#